data_AF-A0A1J8QBU8-F1
#
_entry.id   AF-A0A1J8QBU8-F1
#
_cell.length_a   1.000
_cell.length_b   1.000
_cell.length_c   1.000
_cell.angle_alpha   90.00
_cell.angle_beta   90.00
_cell.angle_gamma   90.00
#
_symmetry.space_group_name_H-M   'P 1'
#
loop_
_entity.id
_entity.type
_entity.pdbx_description
1 polymer ?
#
loop_
_entity_poly.entity_id
_entity_poly.type
_entity_poly.pdbx_seq_one_letter_code
_entity_poly.pdbx_strand_id
1 'polypeptide(L)'
;MPGFYYPIYFFQLDAIKHGVSVTFSFYSLVILNASNFVGRVTSGYIAVFVGVINLTIVATISCSVLNFGMIGLNSLVSVVVLGVFYGYLSGVYAALVAPLITTLTPDLSELGARMGITAFFVGGIGVLIGAPISGALLTSKYIWWIPAVFSGTISLTGGMVYIIMRSMFIRHQFKSQA
;
A
#
# COMPACT_ATOMS: atom_id res chain seq x y z
N MET A 1 0.37 2.95 -6.27
CA MET A 1 1.82 2.87 -5.94
C MET A 1 2.29 4.08 -5.13
N PRO A 2 2.19 5.36 -5.60
CA PRO A 2 2.80 6.50 -4.90
C PRO A 2 2.30 6.67 -3.46
N GLY A 3 0.98 6.49 -3.24
CA GLY A 3 0.37 6.70 -1.93
C GLY A 3 0.73 5.65 -0.85
N PHE A 4 1.35 4.52 -1.22
CA PHE A 4 1.78 3.53 -0.23
C PHE A 4 3.07 3.91 0.49
N TYR A 5 3.84 4.81 -0.10
CA TYR A 5 5.17 5.16 0.39
C TYR A 5 5.17 6.37 1.31
N TYR A 6 4.11 7.18 1.29
CA TYR A 6 3.98 8.31 2.20
C TYR A 6 4.08 7.90 3.68
N PRO A 7 3.31 6.91 4.19
CA PRO A 7 3.49 6.45 5.56
C PRO A 7 4.88 5.84 5.79
N ILE A 8 5.47 5.16 4.80
CA ILE A 8 6.78 4.54 4.98
C ILE A 8 7.89 5.58 5.22
N TYR A 9 7.83 6.73 4.54
CA TYR A 9 8.85 7.78 4.66
C TYR A 9 8.54 8.82 5.74
N PHE A 10 7.27 9.18 5.92
CA PHE A 10 6.89 10.33 6.75
C PHE A 10 6.41 9.95 8.15
N PHE A 11 6.12 8.67 8.42
CA PHE A 11 5.59 8.23 9.73
C PHE A 11 6.54 8.48 10.89
N GLN A 12 7.85 8.27 10.70
CA GLN A 12 8.84 8.60 11.73
C GLN A 12 8.91 10.11 11.99
N LEU A 13 8.90 10.92 10.92
CA LEU A 13 8.97 12.38 11.03
C LEU A 13 7.71 12.95 11.70
N ASP A 14 6.55 12.38 11.38
CA ASP A 14 5.25 12.74 11.92
C ASP A 14 5.15 12.42 13.41
N ALA A 15 5.62 11.24 13.82
CA ALA A 15 5.70 10.85 15.23
C ALA A 15 6.60 11.82 16.03
N ILE A 16 7.78 12.16 15.52
CA ILE A 16 8.69 13.12 16.18
C ILE A 16 8.02 14.49 16.35
N LYS A 17 7.32 14.98 15.32
CA LYS A 17 6.66 16.30 15.37
C LYS A 17 5.43 16.34 16.28
N HIS A 18 4.77 15.21 16.49
CA HIS A 18 3.64 15.08 17.43
C HIS A 18 4.09 14.71 18.87
N GLY A 19 5.35 14.96 19.22
CA GLY A 19 5.85 14.88 20.60
C GLY A 19 6.29 13.49 21.04
N VAL A 20 6.40 12.52 20.12
CA VAL A 20 6.94 11.19 20.43
C VAL A 20 8.46 11.27 20.47
N SER A 21 9.05 10.68 21.52
CA SER A 21 10.51 10.61 21.68
C SER A 21 11.19 10.04 20.44
N VAL A 22 12.31 10.64 20.02
CA VAL A 22 13.08 10.21 18.84
C VAL A 22 13.37 8.72 18.86
N THR A 23 13.71 8.17 20.04
CA THR A 23 13.95 6.73 20.23
C THR A 23 12.70 5.90 19.91
N PHE A 24 11.52 6.34 20.33
CA PHE A 24 10.27 5.63 20.05
C PHE A 24 9.83 5.77 18.59
N SER A 25 10.09 6.91 17.96
CA SER A 25 9.83 7.11 16.52
C SER A 25 10.73 6.23 15.63
N PHE A 26 11.91 5.84 16.09
CA PHE A 26 12.67 4.77 15.40
C PHE A 26 11.97 3.41 15.54
N TYR A 27 11.47 3.08 16.73
CA TYR A 27 10.71 1.84 16.94
C TYR A 27 9.43 1.77 16.12
N SER A 28 8.76 2.88 15.83
CA SER A 28 7.55 2.86 15.00
C SER A 28 7.83 2.35 13.58
N LEU A 29 9.00 2.66 13.02
CA LEU A 29 9.43 2.17 11.71
C LEU A 29 9.84 0.69 11.77
N VAL A 30 10.43 0.26 12.88
CA VAL A 30 10.72 -1.17 13.15
C VAL A 30 9.42 -1.97 13.25
N ILE A 31 8.44 -1.49 14.01
CA ILE A 31 7.11 -2.12 14.16
C ILE A 31 6.42 -2.23 12.81
N LEU A 32 6.45 -1.17 12.00
CA LEU A 32 5.85 -1.16 10.67
C LEU A 32 6.49 -2.23 9.77
N ASN A 33 7.82 -2.30 9.73
CA ASN A 33 8.53 -3.29 8.90
C ASN A 33 8.38 -4.73 9.42
N ALA A 34 8.38 -4.93 10.74
CA ALA A 34 8.11 -6.23 11.35
C ALA A 34 6.69 -6.72 11.01
N SER A 35 5.70 -5.85 11.12
CA SER A 35 4.31 -6.16 10.78
C SER A 35 4.14 -6.43 9.28
N ASN A 36 4.88 -5.70 8.43
CA ASN A 36 4.95 -5.95 7.00
C ASN A 36 5.49 -7.36 6.70
N PHE A 37 6.58 -7.76 7.35
CA PHE A 37 7.10 -9.13 7.22
C PHE A 37 6.05 -10.19 7.58
N VAL A 38 5.35 -10.02 8.71
CA VAL A 38 4.25 -10.91 9.11
C VAL A 38 3.11 -10.93 8.09
N GLY A 39 2.75 -9.76 7.55
CA GLY A 39 1.76 -9.63 6.48
C GLY A 39 2.13 -10.45 5.24
N ARG A 40 3.41 -10.40 4.83
CA ARG A 40 3.91 -11.14 3.65
C ARG A 40 3.90 -12.65 3.85
N VAL A 41 4.20 -13.12 5.05
CA VAL A 41 4.19 -14.55 5.37
C VAL A 41 2.75 -15.08 5.43
N THR A 42 1.86 -14.35 6.09
CA THR A 42 0.46 -14.77 6.30
C THR A 42 -0.40 -14.63 5.04
N SER A 43 -0.10 -13.69 4.15
CA SER A 43 -0.88 -13.46 2.93
C SER A 43 -0.94 -14.66 2.00
N GLY A 44 0.12 -15.47 1.94
CA GLY A 44 0.14 -16.68 1.13
C GLY A 44 -0.94 -17.68 1.55
N TYR A 45 -1.12 -17.87 2.86
CA TYR A 45 -2.15 -18.75 3.40
C TYR A 45 -3.56 -18.17 3.19
N ILE A 46 -3.75 -16.88 3.46
CA ILE A 46 -5.07 -16.22 3.34
C ILE A 46 -5.53 -16.17 1.87
N ALA A 47 -4.59 -16.01 0.94
CA ALA A 47 -4.88 -15.97 -0.49
C ALA A 47 -5.53 -17.25 -1.03
N VAL A 48 -5.26 -18.40 -0.40
CA VAL A 48 -5.87 -19.68 -0.78
C VAL A 48 -7.37 -19.69 -0.51
N PHE A 49 -7.83 -19.05 0.57
CA PHE A 49 -9.26 -19.03 0.94
C PHE A 49 -10.05 -17.89 0.32
N VAL A 50 -9.46 -16.68 0.25
CA VAL A 50 -10.16 -15.46 -0.18
C VAL A 50 -9.97 -15.18 -1.68
N GLY A 51 -8.92 -15.75 -2.26
CA GLY A 51 -8.47 -15.47 -3.63
C GLY A 51 -7.56 -14.24 -3.69
N VAL A 52 -6.51 -14.34 -4.52
CA VAL A 52 -5.47 -13.31 -4.68
C VAL A 52 -6.06 -11.94 -5.07
N ILE A 53 -6.99 -11.91 -6.02
CA ILE A 53 -7.58 -10.66 -6.54
C ILE A 53 -8.40 -9.94 -5.47
N ASN A 54 -9.27 -10.66 -4.75
CA ASN A 54 -10.11 -10.07 -3.70
C ASN A 54 -9.25 -9.57 -2.54
N LEU A 55 -8.28 -10.36 -2.10
CA LEU A 55 -7.40 -10.01 -1.00
C LEU A 55 -6.55 -8.77 -1.31
N THR A 56 -6.08 -8.63 -2.55
CA THR A 56 -5.34 -7.44 -3.01
C THR A 56 -6.21 -6.18 -2.97
N ILE A 57 -7.48 -6.27 -3.41
CA ILE A 57 -8.42 -5.13 -3.37
C ILE A 57 -8.69 -4.71 -1.93
N VAL A 58 -9.01 -5.66 -1.06
CA VAL A 58 -9.30 -5.38 0.37
C VAL A 58 -8.08 -4.75 1.05
N ALA A 59 -6.88 -5.29 0.81
CA ALA A 59 -5.65 -4.73 1.35
C ALA A 59 -5.41 -3.28 0.87
N THR A 60 -5.63 -3.02 -0.43
CA THR A 60 -5.42 -1.70 -1.02
C THR A 60 -6.39 -0.64 -0.48
N ILE A 61 -7.67 -0.99 -0.38
CA ILE A 61 -8.70 -0.09 0.18
C ILE A 61 -8.42 0.16 1.66
N SER A 62 -8.09 -0.88 2.41
CA SER A 62 -7.79 -0.75 3.85
C SER A 62 -6.56 0.13 4.10
N CYS A 63 -5.48 -0.03 3.31
CA CYS A 63 -4.33 0.86 3.35
C CYS A 63 -4.71 2.32 3.02
N SER A 64 -5.62 2.53 2.08
CA SER A 64 -6.09 3.88 1.72
C SER A 64 -6.84 4.54 2.87
N VAL A 65 -7.70 3.80 3.57
CA VAL A 65 -8.40 4.27 4.78
C VAL A 65 -7.41 4.61 5.90
N LEU A 66 -6.43 3.74 6.14
CA LEU A 66 -5.40 3.98 7.16
C LEU A 66 -4.53 5.21 6.85
N ASN A 67 -4.32 5.51 5.57
CA ASN A 67 -3.61 6.71 5.12
C ASN A 67 -4.35 7.99 5.52
N PHE A 68 -5.69 8.01 5.40
CA PHE A 68 -6.50 9.09 5.96
C PHE A 68 -6.43 9.11 7.50
N GLY A 69 -6.31 7.93 8.12
CA GLY A 69 -6.11 7.79 9.57
C GLY A 69 -4.82 8.41 10.11
N MET A 70 -3.80 8.63 9.28
CA MET A 70 -2.58 9.34 9.70
C MET A 70 -2.83 10.79 10.13
N ILE A 71 -3.92 11.42 9.71
CA ILE A 71 -4.29 12.79 10.11
C ILE A 71 -4.49 12.88 11.64
N GLY A 72 -4.82 11.77 12.30
CA GLY A 72 -5.09 11.70 13.74
C GLY A 72 -3.89 11.31 14.63
N LEU A 73 -2.65 11.35 14.13
CA LEU A 73 -1.45 10.92 14.86
C LEU A 73 -1.08 11.85 16.03
N ASN A 74 -1.78 11.74 17.16
CA ASN A 74 -1.55 12.57 18.35
C ASN A 74 -1.08 11.78 19.58
N SER A 75 -0.95 10.46 19.48
CA SER A 75 -0.64 9.60 20.63
C SER A 75 0.25 8.43 20.24
N LEU A 76 1.06 7.98 21.21
CA LEU A 76 1.90 6.79 21.13
C LEU A 76 1.09 5.55 20.73
N VAL A 77 -0.13 5.42 21.24
CA VAL A 77 -1.04 4.31 20.89
C VAL A 77 -1.43 4.37 19.42
N SER A 78 -1.75 5.55 18.90
CA SER A 78 -2.10 5.75 17.47
C SER A 78 -0.94 5.37 16.56
N VAL A 79 0.30 5.70 16.94
CA VAL A 79 1.52 5.32 16.21
C VAL A 79 1.68 3.80 16.17
N VAL A 80 1.51 3.10 17.28
CA VAL A 80 1.65 1.64 17.29
C VAL A 80 0.56 0.98 16.46
N VAL A 81 -0.70 1.38 16.66
CA VAL A 81 -1.86 0.82 15.96
C VAL A 81 -1.73 1.04 14.45
N LEU A 82 -1.52 2.29 14.01
CA LEU A 82 -1.35 2.59 12.59
C LEU A 82 -0.15 1.87 12.00
N GLY A 83 0.99 1.81 12.72
CA GLY A 83 2.18 1.11 12.26
C GLY A 83 1.96 -0.39 12.03
N VAL A 84 1.26 -1.05 12.97
CA VAL A 84 0.95 -2.49 12.87
C VAL A 84 -0.04 -2.76 11.74
N PHE A 85 -1.20 -2.09 11.74
CA PHE A 85 -2.24 -2.33 10.75
C PHE A 85 -1.79 -1.95 9.34
N TYR A 86 -1.17 -0.78 9.18
CA TYR A 86 -0.66 -0.33 7.89
C TYR A 86 0.49 -1.21 7.41
N GLY A 87 1.43 -1.54 8.30
CA GLY A 87 2.55 -2.44 7.99
C GLY A 87 2.04 -3.79 7.49
N TYR A 88 1.12 -4.41 8.24
CA TYR A 88 0.52 -5.69 7.88
C TYR A 88 -0.16 -5.66 6.51
N LEU A 89 -1.09 -4.72 6.29
CA LEU A 89 -1.86 -4.64 5.05
C LEU A 89 -0.99 -4.28 3.83
N SER A 90 0.00 -3.40 4.01
CA SER A 90 0.98 -3.08 2.98
C SER A 90 1.83 -4.31 2.62
N GLY A 91 2.18 -5.14 3.61
CA GLY A 91 2.89 -6.39 3.39
C GLY A 91 2.07 -7.45 2.66
N VAL A 92 0.80 -7.60 3.05
CA VAL A 92 -0.15 -8.46 2.34
C VAL A 92 -0.24 -8.04 0.87
N TYR A 93 -0.41 -6.74 0.62
CA TYR A 93 -0.43 -6.20 -0.73
C TYR A 93 0.87 -6.54 -1.50
N ALA A 94 2.04 -6.23 -0.94
CA ALA A 94 3.32 -6.44 -1.59
C ALA A 94 3.60 -7.91 -1.95
N ALA A 95 3.17 -8.85 -1.10
CA ALA A 95 3.29 -10.28 -1.37
C ALA A 95 2.34 -10.78 -2.47
N LEU A 96 1.19 -10.13 -2.65
CA LEU A 96 0.17 -10.53 -3.63
C LEU A 96 0.35 -9.93 -5.01
N VAL A 97 1.15 -8.87 -5.17
CA VAL A 97 1.43 -8.25 -6.48
C VAL A 97 1.96 -9.28 -7.49
N ALA A 98 2.90 -10.14 -7.09
CA ALA A 98 3.46 -11.16 -7.97
C ALA A 98 2.41 -12.25 -8.36
N PRO A 99 1.74 -12.91 -7.40
CA PRO A 99 0.62 -13.80 -7.69
C PRO A 99 -0.47 -13.16 -8.57
N LEU A 100 -0.81 -11.89 -8.34
CA LEU A 100 -1.81 -11.19 -9.12
C LEU A 100 -1.44 -11.13 -10.60
N ILE A 101 -0.20 -10.75 -10.91
CA ILE A 101 0.30 -10.66 -12.29
C ILE A 101 0.36 -12.05 -12.93
N THR A 102 0.69 -13.09 -12.16
CA THR A 102 0.64 -14.48 -12.66
C THR A 102 -0.77 -14.88 -13.08
N THR A 103 -1.80 -14.54 -12.29
CA THR A 103 -3.20 -14.87 -12.62
C THR A 103 -3.75 -14.11 -13.83
N LEU A 104 -3.16 -12.96 -14.16
CA LEU A 104 -3.54 -12.11 -15.29
C LEU A 104 -2.76 -12.46 -16.57
N THR A 105 -1.79 -13.36 -16.48
CA THR A 105 -0.88 -13.68 -17.58
C THR A 105 -1.25 -15.04 -18.19
N PRO A 106 -1.74 -15.07 -19.44
CA PRO A 106 -2.10 -16.32 -20.10
C PRO A 106 -0.88 -17.13 -20.56
N ASP A 107 0.22 -16.47 -20.93
CA ASP A 107 1.48 -17.12 -21.32
C ASP A 107 2.58 -16.82 -20.30
N LEU A 108 3.02 -17.86 -19.57
CA LEU A 108 4.04 -17.74 -18.54
C LEU A 108 5.41 -17.31 -19.08
N SER A 109 5.66 -17.45 -20.39
CA SER A 109 6.88 -16.95 -21.05
C SER A 109 6.99 -15.42 -20.96
N GLU A 110 5.86 -14.71 -20.97
CA GLU A 110 5.83 -13.24 -20.86
C GLU A 110 5.75 -12.73 -19.41
N LEU A 111 5.64 -13.63 -18.43
CA LEU A 111 5.38 -13.26 -17.05
C LEU A 111 6.43 -12.29 -16.50
N GLY A 112 7.71 -12.59 -16.76
CA GLY A 112 8.82 -11.74 -16.34
C GLY A 112 8.75 -10.33 -16.93
N ALA A 113 8.42 -10.22 -18.22
CA ALA A 113 8.28 -8.93 -18.90
C ALA A 113 7.10 -8.12 -18.34
N ARG A 114 5.94 -8.77 -18.14
CA ARG A 114 4.74 -8.14 -17.57
C ARG A 114 4.97 -7.70 -16.13
N MET A 115 5.63 -8.51 -15.31
CA MET A 115 6.03 -8.13 -13.95
C MET A 115 7.00 -6.96 -13.95
N GLY A 116 8.01 -7.00 -14.82
CA GLY A 116 8.98 -5.93 -15.01
C GLY A 116 8.33 -4.59 -15.35
N ILE A 117 7.46 -4.57 -16.35
CA ILE A 117 6.81 -3.34 -16.82
C ILE A 117 5.84 -2.80 -15.75
N THR A 118 4.96 -3.65 -15.20
CA THR A 118 3.88 -3.20 -14.33
C THR A 118 4.34 -2.91 -12.90
N ALA A 119 5.12 -3.81 -12.29
CA ALA A 119 5.51 -3.68 -10.88
C ALA A 119 6.79 -2.86 -10.70
N PHE A 120 7.79 -3.02 -11.58
CA PHE A 120 9.09 -2.37 -11.40
C PHE A 120 9.20 -1.05 -12.15
N PHE A 121 8.83 -0.98 -13.43
CA PHE A 121 8.97 0.24 -14.21
C PHE A 121 7.92 1.28 -13.81
N VAL A 122 6.63 0.96 -13.98
CA VAL A 122 5.52 1.87 -13.60
C VAL A 122 5.50 2.10 -12.08
N GLY A 123 5.69 1.03 -11.30
CA GLY A 123 5.79 1.14 -9.85
C GLY A 123 6.94 2.03 -9.40
N GLY A 124 8.14 1.82 -9.94
CA GLY A 124 9.34 2.58 -9.63
C GLY A 124 9.21 4.07 -9.94
N ILE A 125 8.62 4.45 -11.09
CA ILE A 125 8.30 5.84 -11.41
C ILE A 125 7.34 6.43 -10.37
N GLY A 126 6.33 5.65 -9.97
CA GLY A 126 5.38 6.05 -8.93
C GLY A 126 6.03 6.29 -7.56
N VAL A 127 7.00 5.47 -7.18
CA VAL A 127 7.78 5.67 -5.94
C VAL A 127 8.65 6.92 -6.04
N LEU A 128 9.36 7.08 -7.16
CA LEU A 128 10.27 8.20 -7.40
C LEU A 128 9.56 9.56 -7.30
N ILE A 129 8.35 9.64 -7.84
CA ILE A 129 7.55 10.88 -7.85
C ILE A 129 6.77 11.06 -6.53
N GLY A 130 6.39 9.98 -5.85
CA GLY A 130 5.58 10.04 -4.63
C GLY A 130 6.26 10.75 -3.46
N ALA A 131 7.54 10.48 -3.23
CA ALA A 131 8.32 11.10 -2.15
C ALA A 131 8.47 12.63 -2.29
N PRO A 132 8.93 13.19 -3.44
CA PRO A 132 9.07 14.63 -3.60
C PRO A 132 7.73 15.37 -3.60
N ILE A 133 6.66 14.80 -4.18
CA ILE A 133 5.33 15.42 -4.10
C ILE A 133 4.86 15.49 -2.65
N SER A 134 4.97 14.39 -1.90
CA SER A 134 4.56 14.37 -0.50
C SER A 134 5.37 15.33 0.36
N GLY A 135 6.68 15.45 0.08
CA GLY A 135 7.56 16.43 0.74
C GLY A 135 7.20 17.87 0.40
N ALA A 136 6.89 18.16 -0.87
CA ALA A 136 6.43 19.48 -1.30
C ALA A 136 5.09 19.86 -0.65
N LEU A 137 4.16 18.91 -0.54
CA LEU A 137 2.86 19.11 0.10
C LEU A 137 2.97 19.35 1.61
N LEU A 138 3.99 18.79 2.27
CA LEU A 138 4.21 18.99 3.71
C LEU A 138 4.53 20.47 4.05
N THR A 139 5.12 21.22 3.11
CA THR A 139 5.48 22.66 3.23
C THR A 139 6.39 22.95 4.45
N SER A 140 6.94 24.16 4.56
CA SER A 140 7.72 24.59 5.76
C SER A 140 6.88 24.70 7.05
N LYS A 141 5.54 24.66 6.93
CA LYS A 141 4.60 24.72 8.07
C LYS A 141 4.18 23.34 8.60
N TYR A 142 4.69 22.24 8.05
CA TYR A 142 4.36 20.87 8.45
C TYR A 142 2.84 20.61 8.49
N ILE A 143 2.16 20.87 7.37
CA ILE A 143 0.72 20.63 7.27
C ILE A 143 0.49 19.16 6.90
N TRP A 144 0.40 18.29 7.90
CA TRP A 144 0.32 16.83 7.74
C TRP A 144 -0.95 16.32 7.05
N TRP A 145 -2.06 17.05 7.15
CA TRP A 145 -3.33 16.60 6.58
C TRP A 145 -3.35 16.61 5.04
N ILE A 146 -2.65 17.55 4.40
CA ILE A 146 -2.61 17.68 2.94
C ILE A 146 -1.97 16.44 2.27
N PRO A 147 -0.74 16.03 2.63
CA PRO A 147 -0.13 14.86 2.03
C PRO A 147 -0.85 13.56 2.43
N ALA A 148 -1.46 13.47 3.62
CA ALA A 148 -2.27 12.32 4.00
C ALA A 148 -3.52 12.16 3.11
N VAL A 149 -4.23 13.26 2.82
CA VAL A 149 -5.39 13.25 1.90
C VAL A 149 -4.97 12.94 0.46
N PHE A 150 -3.89 13.56 -0.01
CA PHE A 150 -3.35 13.29 -1.35
C PHE A 150 -2.96 11.81 -1.51
N SER A 151 -2.25 11.28 -0.53
CA SER A 151 -1.81 9.90 -0.50
C SER A 151 -2.98 8.92 -0.39
N GLY A 152 -3.97 9.23 0.46
CA GLY A 152 -5.20 8.44 0.62
C GLY A 152 -6.03 8.39 -0.67
N THR A 153 -6.22 9.54 -1.34
CA THR A 153 -6.98 9.63 -2.60
C THR A 153 -6.30 8.92 -3.77
N ILE A 154 -4.98 8.98 -3.87
CA ILE A 154 -4.21 8.25 -4.89
C ILE A 154 -4.27 6.73 -4.65
N SER A 155 -4.15 6.30 -3.40
CA SER A 155 -4.26 4.89 -3.07
C SER A 155 -5.69 4.37 -3.31
N LEU A 156 -6.71 5.19 -3.01
CA LEU A 156 -8.11 4.86 -3.26
C LEU A 156 -8.44 4.76 -4.75
N THR A 157 -7.96 5.70 -5.56
CA THR A 157 -8.10 5.62 -7.02
C THR A 157 -7.39 4.38 -7.57
N GLY A 158 -6.21 4.02 -7.04
CA GLY A 158 -5.57 2.74 -7.33
C GLY A 158 -6.44 1.52 -6.97
N GLY A 159 -7.09 1.54 -5.81
CA GLY A 159 -8.05 0.51 -5.40
C GLY A 159 -9.25 0.39 -6.35
N MET A 160 -9.79 1.52 -6.81
CA MET A 160 -10.87 1.56 -7.81
C MET A 160 -10.45 0.94 -9.14
N VAL A 161 -9.22 1.20 -9.59
CA VAL A 161 -8.68 0.57 -10.81
C VAL A 161 -8.59 -0.95 -10.64
N TYR A 162 -8.19 -1.46 -9.47
CA TYR A 162 -8.21 -2.90 -9.21
C TYR A 162 -9.63 -3.51 -9.22
N ILE A 163 -10.64 -2.77 -8.76
CA ILE A 163 -12.05 -3.20 -8.87
C ILE A 163 -12.49 -3.28 -10.34
N ILE A 164 -12.12 -2.28 -11.15
CA ILE A 164 -12.40 -2.27 -12.60
C ILE A 164 -11.70 -3.46 -13.27
N MET A 165 -10.43 -3.71 -12.95
CA MET A 165 -9.69 -4.85 -13.47
C MET A 165 -10.38 -6.18 -13.12
N ARG A 166 -10.85 -6.35 -11.87
CA ARG A 166 -11.60 -7.54 -11.45
C ARG A 166 -12.90 -7.72 -12.23
N SER A 167 -13.66 -6.64 -12.43
CA SER A 167 -14.93 -6.70 -13.17
C SER A 167 -14.73 -6.99 -14.66
N MET A 168 -13.64 -6.50 -15.26
CA MET A 168 -13.24 -6.88 -16.62
C MET A 168 -12.81 -8.35 -16.70
N PHE A 169 -12.01 -8.83 -15.74
CA PHE A 169 -11.57 -10.23 -15.70
C PHE A 169 -12.74 -11.21 -15.58
N ILE A 170 -13.71 -10.91 -14.72
CA ILE A 170 -14.95 -11.71 -14.58
C ILE A 170 -15.73 -11.71 -15.89
N ARG A 171 -15.92 -10.55 -16.54
CA ARG A 171 -16.61 -10.47 -17.84
C ARG A 171 -15.92 -11.27 -18.92
N HIS A 172 -14.58 -11.33 -18.93
CA HIS A 172 -13.82 -12.10 -19.91
C HIS A 172 -13.94 -13.60 -19.70
N GLN A 173 -13.97 -14.07 -18.44
CA GLN A 173 -14.21 -15.47 -18.08
C GLN A 173 -15.61 -15.93 -18.54
N PHE A 174 -16.65 -15.12 -18.32
CA PHE A 174 -18.00 -15.42 -18.80
C PHE A 174 -18.11 -15.48 -20.33
N LYS A 175 -17.37 -14.61 -21.03
CA LYS A 175 -17.39 -14.56 -22.50
C LYS A 175 -16.60 -15.68 -23.18
N SER A 176 -15.71 -16.34 -22.46
CA SER A 176 -14.93 -17.49 -22.94
C SER A 176 -15.64 -18.84 -22.73
N GLN A 177 -16.75 -18.87 -21.99
CA GLN A 177 -17.57 -20.06 -21.73
C GLN A 177 -18.90 -20.09 -22.50
N ALA A 178 -19.18 -19.05 -23.30
CA ALA A 178 -20.32 -18.95 -24.21
C ALA A 178 -19.85 -19.04 -25.66
#